data_AF-A0A392MXI5-F1
#
_entry.id   AF-A0A392MXI5-F1
#
_cell.length_a   1.000
_cell.length_b   1.000
_cell.length_c   1.000
_cell.angle_alpha   90.00
_cell.angle_beta   90.00
_cell.angle_gamma   90.00
#
_symmetry.space_group_name_H-M   'P 1'
#
loop_
_entity.id
_entity.type
_entity.pdbx_description
1 polymer ?
#
loop_
_entity_poly.entity_id
_entity_poly.type
_entity_poly.pdbx_seq_one_letter_code
_entity_poly.pdbx_strand_id
1 'polypeptide(L)'
;MCRVLYPRFLAVLFVVSENEKTRFIPYSFIEKEASHVEGFSPELALVTIGGGKELEEKLVVRPTSETIVNHMFTQWIHSYRDLPLLINQWANVTRWEMRTKPFVRTLEFLWQEGHTAHATPEEAEKEAKQMIDIYTRFSYEQAAIPVITGRKSKVETFAGACKTYTIEAMMGDKKALQAGTSHNLGQNFSRAFDTQ
;
A
#
# COMPACT_ATOMS: atom_id res chain seq x y z
N MET A 1 17.22 -8.98 23.03
CA MET A 1 16.79 -7.58 22.80
C MET A 1 15.86 -7.61 21.60
N CYS A 2 14.55 -7.77 21.82
CA CYS A 2 13.56 -7.86 20.74
C CYS A 2 13.55 -6.54 19.95
N ARG A 3 13.80 -6.60 18.65
CA ARG A 3 13.67 -5.45 17.75
C ARG A 3 12.49 -5.74 16.84
N VAL A 4 11.55 -4.80 16.80
CA VAL A 4 10.22 -4.94 16.17
C VAL A 4 10.25 -4.22 14.81
N LEU A 5 9.56 -4.72 13.78
CA LEU A 5 9.79 -4.39 12.34
C LEU A 5 8.91 -3.26 11.78
N TYR A 6 9.26 -2.65 10.64
CA TYR A 6 8.53 -1.50 10.08
C TYR A 6 8.06 -1.68 8.60
N PRO A 7 6.74 -1.81 8.28
CA PRO A 7 6.24 -1.99 6.89
C PRO A 7 5.87 -0.68 6.15
N ARG A 8 5.58 -0.73 4.82
CA ARG A 8 5.35 0.46 3.92
C ARG A 8 4.57 0.16 2.60
N PHE A 9 4.06 1.22 1.95
CA PHE A 9 3.41 1.36 0.62
C PHE A 9 4.03 2.40 -0.37
N LEU A 10 3.78 2.24 -1.69
CA LEU A 10 4.50 2.86 -2.85
C LEU A 10 3.63 2.98 -4.14
N ALA A 11 3.90 3.92 -5.09
CA ALA A 11 3.48 4.01 -6.51
C ALA A 11 4.52 4.64 -7.53
N VAL A 12 5.15 3.83 -8.42
CA VAL A 12 5.96 3.99 -9.67
C VAL A 12 7.50 3.70 -9.66
N LEU A 13 7.85 2.57 -10.33
CA LEU A 13 9.01 2.08 -11.12
C LEU A 13 10.49 2.28 -10.67
N PHE A 14 11.04 1.33 -9.89
CA PHE A 14 12.44 0.84 -9.97
C PHE A 14 12.45 -0.66 -9.61
N VAL A 15 13.29 -1.47 -10.28
CA VAL A 15 13.35 -2.93 -10.09
C VAL A 15 13.66 -3.26 -8.63
N VAL A 16 12.62 -3.71 -7.94
CA VAL A 16 12.65 -4.28 -6.61
C VAL A 16 11.92 -5.62 -6.80
N SER A 17 12.62 -6.75 -6.69
CA SER A 17 12.13 -8.12 -6.92
C SER A 17 10.64 -8.25 -7.31
N GLU A 18 10.35 -8.43 -8.61
CA GLU A 18 8.97 -8.62 -9.09
C GLU A 18 8.42 -9.95 -8.58
N ASN A 19 7.36 -9.91 -7.78
CA ASN A 19 6.61 -11.08 -7.33
C ASN A 19 5.11 -10.79 -7.48
N GLU A 20 4.45 -11.47 -8.42
CA GLU A 20 3.00 -11.34 -8.62
C GLU A 20 2.26 -12.10 -7.51
N LYS A 21 1.44 -11.38 -6.72
CA LYS A 21 0.63 -11.98 -5.65
C LYS A 21 -0.82 -12.20 -6.08
N THR A 22 -1.47 -13.17 -5.44
CA THR A 22 -2.85 -13.59 -5.69
C THR A 22 -3.84 -12.42 -5.65
N ARG A 23 -4.74 -12.35 -6.64
CA ARG A 23 -5.80 -11.32 -6.76
C ARG A 23 -6.86 -11.39 -5.63
N PHE A 24 -7.04 -12.57 -5.06
CA PHE A 24 -8.05 -12.88 -4.06
C PHE A 24 -7.42 -13.01 -2.67
N ILE A 25 -8.00 -12.32 -1.71
CA ILE A 25 -7.57 -12.30 -0.30
C ILE A 25 -8.64 -13.02 0.54
N PRO A 26 -8.28 -14.02 1.37
CA PRO A 26 -9.22 -14.58 2.33
C PRO A 26 -9.80 -13.50 3.24
N TYR A 27 -11.12 -13.50 3.49
CA TYR A 27 -11.76 -12.48 4.31
C TYR A 27 -11.17 -12.43 5.73
N SER A 28 -10.78 -13.58 6.28
CA SER A 28 -10.11 -13.67 7.59
C SER A 28 -8.81 -12.86 7.67
N PHE A 29 -8.10 -12.65 6.56
CA PHE A 29 -6.87 -11.85 6.55
C PHE A 29 -7.18 -10.36 6.64
N ILE A 30 -8.31 -9.93 6.10
CA ILE A 30 -8.80 -8.55 6.22
C ILE A 30 -9.26 -8.29 7.66
N GLU A 31 -9.97 -9.24 8.28
CA GLU A 31 -10.46 -9.12 9.67
C GLU A 31 -9.36 -9.04 10.73
N LYS A 32 -8.19 -9.63 10.49
CA LYS A 32 -7.03 -9.52 11.39
C LYS A 32 -6.59 -8.09 11.62
N GLU A 33 -6.99 -7.17 10.75
CA GLU A 33 -6.58 -5.79 10.80
C GLU A 33 -7.76 -4.83 11.07
N ALA A 34 -8.30 -4.88 12.28
CA ALA A 34 -9.47 -4.10 12.70
C ALA A 34 -9.39 -2.59 12.37
N SER A 35 -8.19 -1.98 12.44
CA SER A 35 -7.98 -0.57 12.08
C SER A 35 -7.98 -0.29 10.57
N HIS A 36 -7.64 -1.28 9.74
CA HIS A 36 -7.74 -1.17 8.28
C HIS A 36 -9.17 -1.44 7.80
N VAL A 37 -9.86 -2.38 8.44
CA VAL A 37 -11.24 -2.74 8.10
C VAL A 37 -12.16 -1.53 8.16
N GLU A 38 -12.07 -0.67 9.18
CA GLU A 38 -12.95 0.51 9.28
C GLU A 38 -12.80 1.50 8.11
N GLY A 39 -11.60 1.62 7.54
CA GLY A 39 -11.33 2.50 6.39
C GLY A 39 -11.74 1.89 5.04
N PHE A 40 -11.63 0.57 4.89
CA PHE A 40 -11.88 -0.13 3.61
C PHE A 40 -13.25 -0.79 3.50
N SER A 41 -13.95 -1.02 4.61
CA SER A 41 -15.20 -1.79 4.71
C SER A 41 -16.27 -1.42 3.68
N PRO A 42 -16.56 -0.13 3.38
CA PRO A 42 -17.59 0.21 2.38
C PRO A 42 -17.16 -0.05 0.92
N GLU A 43 -15.88 -0.33 0.64
CA GLU A 43 -15.32 -0.36 -0.72
C GLU A 43 -14.86 -1.77 -1.17
N LEU A 44 -15.14 -2.82 -0.40
CA LEU A 44 -14.67 -4.18 -0.71
C LEU A 44 -15.57 -4.90 -1.72
N ALA A 45 -14.97 -5.44 -2.78
CA ALA A 45 -15.64 -6.38 -3.68
C ALA A 45 -15.48 -7.81 -3.16
N LEU A 46 -16.61 -8.47 -2.85
CA LEU A 46 -16.63 -9.82 -2.29
C LEU A 46 -17.00 -10.87 -3.35
N VAL A 47 -16.28 -11.98 -3.32
CA VAL A 47 -16.59 -13.20 -4.06
C VAL A 47 -17.14 -14.21 -3.05
N THR A 48 -18.41 -14.52 -3.20
CA THR A 48 -19.14 -15.48 -2.34
C THR A 48 -19.45 -16.80 -3.05
N ILE A 49 -19.43 -16.81 -4.39
CA ILE A 49 -19.72 -17.97 -5.22
C ILE A 49 -18.54 -18.21 -6.15
N GLY A 50 -18.00 -19.44 -6.15
CA GLY A 50 -16.95 -19.88 -7.04
C GLY A 50 -17.26 -21.27 -7.61
N GLY A 51 -17.09 -21.45 -8.92
CA GLY A 51 -17.39 -22.74 -9.57
C GLY A 51 -18.85 -23.20 -9.44
N GLY A 52 -19.79 -22.25 -9.24
CA GLY A 52 -21.22 -22.54 -9.07
C GLY A 52 -21.65 -22.96 -7.66
N LYS A 53 -20.74 -22.93 -6.67
CA LYS A 53 -21.04 -23.22 -5.26
C LYS A 53 -20.72 -22.03 -4.37
N GLU A 54 -21.44 -21.91 -3.26
CA GLU A 54 -21.09 -20.96 -2.20
C GLU A 54 -19.75 -21.37 -1.57
N LEU A 55 -18.85 -20.41 -1.40
CA LEU A 55 -17.53 -20.63 -0.83
C LEU A 55 -17.63 -20.77 0.70
N GLU A 56 -16.84 -21.68 1.27
CA GLU A 56 -16.74 -21.83 2.73
C GLU A 56 -16.22 -20.56 3.41
N GLU A 57 -15.23 -19.92 2.78
CA GLU A 57 -14.73 -18.60 3.16
C GLU A 57 -14.92 -17.62 2.01
N LYS A 58 -15.47 -16.44 2.31
CA LYS A 58 -15.59 -15.35 1.34
C LYS A 58 -14.19 -14.88 0.94
N LEU A 59 -14.03 -14.56 -0.34
CA LEU A 59 -12.80 -13.95 -0.84
C LEU A 59 -13.04 -12.48 -1.15
N VAL A 60 -12.04 -11.66 -0.91
CA VAL A 60 -12.03 -10.24 -1.23
C VAL A 60 -11.16 -10.03 -2.46
N VAL A 61 -11.66 -9.32 -3.48
CA VAL A 61 -10.79 -8.83 -4.56
C VAL A 61 -9.91 -7.74 -3.98
N ARG A 62 -8.58 -7.86 -4.10
CA ARG A 62 -7.63 -6.98 -3.41
C ARG A 62 -7.99 -5.48 -3.59
N PRO A 63 -8.29 -4.75 -2.49
CA PRO A 63 -8.34 -3.29 -2.49
C PRO A 63 -6.93 -2.68 -2.35
N THR A 64 -6.02 -3.52 -1.87
CA THR A 64 -4.62 -3.31 -1.60
C THR A 64 -4.02 -4.63 -1.03
N SER A 65 -2.69 -4.78 -0.93
CA SER A 65 -2.06 -6.09 -0.65
C SER A 65 -1.35 -6.22 0.71
N GLU A 66 -1.48 -5.29 1.65
CA GLU A 66 -0.75 -5.27 2.94
C GLU A 66 -1.00 -6.51 3.76
N THR A 67 -2.24 -6.97 3.85
CA THR A 67 -2.59 -8.11 4.71
C THR A 67 -1.91 -9.38 4.20
N ILE A 68 -1.91 -9.60 2.88
CA ILE A 68 -1.15 -10.68 2.24
C ILE A 68 0.34 -10.45 2.39
N VAL A 69 0.83 -9.22 2.15
CA VAL A 69 2.27 -8.95 2.14
C VAL A 69 2.88 -9.11 3.53
N ASN A 70 2.24 -8.58 4.56
CA ASN A 70 2.69 -8.73 5.94
C ASN A 70 2.59 -10.18 6.39
N HIS A 71 1.55 -10.93 5.96
CA HIS A 71 1.52 -12.37 6.20
C HIS A 71 2.71 -13.10 5.55
N MET A 72 3.09 -12.74 4.33
CA MET A 72 4.28 -13.33 3.71
C MET A 72 5.58 -12.87 4.37
N PHE A 73 5.65 -11.64 4.87
CA PHE A 73 6.82 -11.14 5.60
C PHE A 73 7.13 -11.97 6.85
N THR A 74 6.12 -12.48 7.56
CA THR A 74 6.35 -13.36 8.73
C THR A 74 6.94 -14.71 8.33
N GLN A 75 6.71 -15.15 7.09
CA GLN A 75 7.27 -16.38 6.54
C GLN A 75 8.65 -16.20 5.91
N TRP A 76 9.01 -14.97 5.51
CA TRP A 76 10.27 -14.69 4.83
C TRP A 76 11.33 -14.09 5.74
N ILE A 77 10.92 -13.36 6.77
CA ILE A 77 11.82 -12.68 7.70
C ILE A 77 11.98 -13.57 8.94
N HIS A 78 13.19 -14.10 9.12
CA HIS A 78 13.55 -14.91 10.28
C HIS A 78 14.79 -14.38 10.99
N SER A 79 15.58 -13.55 10.32
CA SER A 79 16.80 -12.95 10.85
C SER A 79 17.01 -11.54 10.31
N TYR A 80 17.86 -10.77 10.99
CA TYR A 80 18.32 -9.47 10.52
C TYR A 80 18.99 -9.52 9.14
N ARG A 81 19.46 -10.71 8.72
CA ARG A 81 20.08 -10.94 7.40
C ARG A 81 19.08 -10.93 6.25
N ASP A 82 17.80 -11.13 6.55
CA ASP A 82 16.71 -11.08 5.57
C ASP A 82 16.26 -9.63 5.31
N LEU A 83 16.88 -8.66 6.01
CA LEU A 83 16.58 -7.24 5.93
C LEU A 83 17.75 -6.44 5.31
N PRO A 84 17.45 -5.36 4.57
CA PRO A 84 16.12 -4.89 4.22
C PRO A 84 15.47 -5.79 3.15
N LEU A 85 14.20 -6.12 3.35
CA LEU A 85 13.40 -6.82 2.35
C LEU A 85 12.66 -5.77 1.53
N LEU A 86 12.94 -5.70 0.23
CA LEU A 86 12.33 -4.74 -0.68
C LEU A 86 11.54 -5.53 -1.73
N ILE A 87 10.23 -5.29 -1.82
CA ILE A 87 9.35 -5.93 -2.81
C ILE A 87 8.54 -4.87 -3.54
N ASN A 88 8.37 -5.05 -4.85
CA ASN A 88 7.49 -4.24 -5.69
C ASN A 88 6.63 -5.16 -6.56
N GLN A 89 5.37 -4.80 -6.73
CA GLN A 89 4.48 -5.47 -7.67
C GLN A 89 3.73 -4.45 -8.53
N TRP A 90 3.52 -4.84 -9.79
CA TRP A 90 2.62 -4.17 -10.72
C TRP A 90 1.33 -4.97 -10.78
N ALA A 91 0.20 -4.31 -10.56
CA ALA A 91 -1.02 -4.97 -10.18
C ALA A 91 -2.26 -4.17 -10.58
N ASN A 92 -3.33 -4.87 -10.94
CA ASN A 92 -4.68 -4.32 -10.90
C ASN A 92 -5.25 -4.39 -9.48
N VAL A 93 -5.91 -3.33 -9.04
CA VAL A 93 -6.57 -3.23 -7.74
C VAL A 93 -8.03 -2.84 -7.93
N THR A 94 -8.89 -3.31 -7.04
CA THR A 94 -10.34 -3.04 -7.09
C THR A 94 -10.81 -2.33 -5.83
N ARG A 95 -11.38 -1.13 -5.97
CA ARG A 95 -12.06 -0.39 -4.90
C ARG A 95 -13.45 0.00 -5.36
N TRP A 96 -14.48 -0.36 -4.59
CA TRP A 96 -15.87 -0.17 -4.97
C TRP A 96 -16.35 1.27 -4.76
N GLU A 97 -15.81 2.15 -5.60
CA GLU A 97 -16.05 3.60 -5.60
C GLU A 97 -17.41 3.98 -6.21
N MET A 98 -18.24 4.70 -5.46
CA MET A 98 -19.59 5.10 -5.89
C MET A 98 -19.60 6.19 -6.98
N ARG A 99 -18.52 6.97 -7.09
CA ARG A 99 -18.40 8.08 -8.06
C ARG A 99 -17.09 7.95 -8.82
N THR A 100 -17.15 7.50 -10.06
CA THR A 100 -15.96 7.29 -10.89
C THR A 100 -15.68 8.49 -11.80
N LYS A 101 -14.40 8.70 -12.07
CA LYS A 101 -13.87 9.62 -13.07
C LYS A 101 -12.72 8.91 -13.79
N PRO A 102 -12.76 8.76 -15.13
CA PRO A 102 -11.71 8.04 -15.86
C PRO A 102 -10.29 8.47 -15.44
N PHE A 103 -9.40 7.49 -15.25
CA PHE A 103 -8.04 7.59 -14.71
C PHE A 103 -7.90 8.10 -13.28
N VAL A 104 -8.68 9.09 -12.86
CA VAL A 104 -8.55 9.74 -11.55
C VAL A 104 -9.16 8.91 -10.43
N ARG A 105 -10.27 8.21 -10.71
CA ARG A 105 -10.98 7.35 -9.75
C ARG A 105 -11.82 6.32 -10.49
N THR A 106 -11.40 5.07 -10.49
CA THR A 106 -12.09 3.97 -11.19
C THR A 106 -12.29 2.78 -10.26
N LEU A 107 -13.25 1.91 -10.59
CA LEU A 107 -13.52 0.70 -9.81
C LEU A 107 -12.33 -0.26 -9.81
N GLU A 108 -11.72 -0.42 -10.99
CA GLU A 108 -10.47 -1.16 -11.18
C GLU A 108 -9.43 -0.19 -11.76
N PHE A 109 -8.22 -0.23 -11.23
CA PHE A 109 -7.10 0.57 -11.74
C PHE A 109 -5.80 -0.23 -11.66
N LEU A 110 -4.88 0.10 -12.57
CA LEU A 110 -3.52 -0.43 -12.54
C LEU A 110 -2.66 0.48 -11.68
N TRP A 111 -1.84 -0.12 -10.83
CA TRP A 111 -0.86 0.61 -10.05
C TRP A 111 0.39 -0.21 -9.79
N GLN A 112 1.39 0.48 -9.26
CA GLN A 112 2.53 -0.12 -8.61
C GLN A 112 2.28 -0.05 -7.11
N GLU A 113 2.57 -1.12 -6.39
CA GLU A 113 2.63 -1.10 -4.93
C GLU A 113 3.87 -1.80 -4.41
N GLY A 114 4.51 -1.19 -3.42
CA GLY A 114 5.86 -1.51 -2.99
C GLY A 114 5.89 -1.57 -1.49
N HIS A 115 6.43 -2.68 -0.99
CA HIS A 115 6.37 -3.08 0.39
C HIS A 115 7.76 -3.41 0.84
N THR A 116 8.21 -2.72 1.88
CA THR A 116 9.58 -2.84 2.37
C THR A 116 9.56 -3.10 3.87
N ALA A 117 10.45 -3.97 4.35
CA ALA A 117 10.69 -4.18 5.78
C ALA A 117 12.14 -3.84 6.10
N HIS A 118 12.34 -3.11 7.20
CA HIS A 118 13.66 -2.60 7.62
C HIS A 118 13.97 -2.94 9.07
N ALA A 119 15.26 -3.05 9.38
CA ALA A 119 15.73 -3.34 10.74
C ALA A 119 15.64 -2.11 11.66
N THR A 120 15.71 -0.90 11.09
CA THR A 120 15.71 0.36 11.86
C THR A 120 14.66 1.36 11.35
N PRO A 121 14.11 2.21 12.25
CA PRO A 121 13.18 3.26 11.84
C PRO A 121 13.83 4.31 10.93
N GLU A 122 15.12 4.54 11.06
CA GLU A 122 15.87 5.49 10.22
C GLU A 122 15.95 5.01 8.77
N GLU A 123 16.22 3.73 8.54
CA GLU A 123 16.20 3.11 7.21
C GLU A 123 14.80 3.18 6.59
N ALA A 124 13.77 2.82 7.35
CA ALA A 124 12.38 2.88 6.89
C ALA A 124 11.96 4.33 6.52
N GLU A 125 12.37 5.31 7.31
CA GLU A 125 12.10 6.73 7.06
C GLU A 125 12.88 7.27 5.84
N LYS A 126 14.12 6.84 5.67
CA LYS A 126 14.94 7.21 4.51
C LYS A 126 14.31 6.68 3.22
N GLU A 127 13.91 5.42 3.23
CA GLU A 127 13.20 4.78 2.12
C GLU A 127 11.86 5.48 1.84
N ALA A 128 11.14 5.86 2.91
CA ALA A 128 9.91 6.68 2.85
C ALA A 128 10.07 7.95 2.02
N LYS A 129 11.12 8.72 2.31
CA LYS A 129 11.38 9.98 1.62
C LYS A 129 11.94 9.78 0.22
N GLN A 130 12.88 8.85 0.05
CA GLN A 130 13.51 8.55 -1.24
C GLN A 130 12.49 8.28 -2.34
N MET A 131 11.42 7.54 -2.05
CA MET A 131 10.45 7.24 -3.10
C MET A 131 9.51 8.40 -3.42
N ILE A 132 9.25 9.28 -2.46
CA ILE A 132 8.56 10.52 -2.77
C ILE A 132 9.40 11.40 -3.68
N ASP A 133 10.71 11.44 -3.45
CA ASP A 133 11.62 12.15 -4.35
C ASP A 133 11.60 11.50 -5.75
N ILE A 134 11.51 10.16 -5.84
CA ILE A 134 11.33 9.46 -7.11
C ILE A 134 10.02 9.84 -7.80
N TYR A 135 8.89 9.93 -7.09
CA TYR A 135 7.62 10.33 -7.71
C TYR A 135 7.60 11.77 -8.13
N THR A 136 8.15 12.65 -7.31
CA THR A 136 8.34 14.05 -7.67
C THR A 136 9.16 14.13 -8.96
N ARG A 137 10.30 13.43 -9.02
CA ARG A 137 11.14 13.41 -10.22
C ARG A 137 10.39 12.86 -11.44
N PHE A 138 9.70 11.73 -11.30
CA PHE A 138 8.90 11.16 -12.39
C PHE A 138 7.83 12.13 -12.88
N SER A 139 7.12 12.79 -11.96
CA SER A 139 6.08 13.76 -12.27
C SER A 139 6.62 14.94 -13.08
N TYR A 140 7.77 15.50 -12.67
CA TYR A 140 8.41 16.60 -13.39
C TYR A 140 9.09 16.18 -14.70
N GLU A 141 9.93 15.14 -14.68
CA GLU A 141 10.80 14.79 -15.81
C GLU A 141 10.09 13.98 -16.89
N GLN A 142 9.13 13.13 -16.52
CA GLN A 142 8.47 12.21 -17.46
C GLN A 142 7.05 12.66 -17.80
N ALA A 143 6.31 13.22 -16.84
CA ALA A 143 4.93 13.65 -17.06
C ALA A 143 4.79 15.16 -17.33
N ALA A 144 5.83 15.96 -17.07
CA ALA A 144 5.78 17.43 -17.12
C ALA A 144 4.66 18.03 -16.25
N ILE A 145 4.35 17.40 -15.12
CA ILE A 145 3.34 17.83 -14.17
C ILE A 145 4.05 18.42 -12.94
N PRO A 146 3.86 19.71 -12.62
CA PRO A 146 4.39 20.28 -11.40
C PRO A 146 3.62 19.77 -10.19
N VAL A 147 4.35 19.38 -9.13
CA VAL A 147 3.76 18.84 -7.90
C VAL A 147 4.37 19.47 -6.66
N ILE A 148 3.57 19.52 -5.60
CA ILE A 148 4.00 19.96 -4.27
C ILE A 148 4.23 18.71 -3.42
N THR A 149 5.46 18.52 -2.98
CA THR A 149 5.80 17.46 -2.02
C THR A 149 5.39 17.89 -0.61
N GLY A 150 4.79 16.98 0.16
CA GLY A 150 4.38 17.29 1.53
C GLY A 150 4.18 16.06 2.41
N ARG A 151 3.80 16.34 3.66
CA ARG A 151 3.35 15.35 4.63
C ARG A 151 1.88 15.60 4.93
N LYS A 152 1.06 14.55 4.90
CA LYS A 152 -0.35 14.63 5.26
C LYS A 152 -0.53 14.99 6.73
N SER A 153 -1.64 15.66 7.04
CA SER A 153 -2.08 15.88 8.42
C SER A 153 -2.37 14.53 9.09
N LYS A 154 -2.55 14.53 10.42
CA LYS A 154 -2.93 13.30 11.14
C LYS A 154 -4.24 12.69 10.63
N VAL A 155 -5.20 13.52 10.23
CA VAL A 155 -6.52 13.09 9.75
C VAL A 155 -6.44 12.47 8.35
N GLU A 156 -5.55 12.97 7.51
CA GLU A 156 -5.36 12.51 6.12
C GLU A 156 -4.23 11.47 6.00
N THR A 157 -3.65 11.04 7.13
CA THR A 157 -2.62 10.01 7.15
C THR A 157 -3.30 8.66 6.93
N PHE A 158 -2.69 7.83 6.09
CA PHE A 158 -3.19 6.49 5.82
C PHE A 158 -3.41 5.69 7.11
N ALA A 159 -4.49 4.92 7.16
CA ALA A 159 -4.83 4.11 8.32
C ALA A 159 -3.66 3.19 8.68
N GLY A 160 -3.27 3.13 9.95
CA GLY A 160 -2.10 2.35 10.38
C GLY A 160 -0.73 2.93 9.99
N ALA A 161 -0.64 4.09 9.31
CA ALA A 161 0.65 4.76 9.06
C ALA A 161 1.07 5.70 10.19
N CYS A 162 2.37 5.75 10.52
CA CYS A 162 2.93 6.79 11.38
C CYS A 162 3.09 8.13 10.64
N LYS A 163 3.47 8.06 9.36
CA LYS A 163 3.60 9.22 8.49
C LYS A 163 3.17 8.85 7.09
N THR A 164 2.40 9.73 6.45
CA THR A 164 2.11 9.66 5.02
C THR A 164 2.72 10.87 4.34
N TYR A 165 3.60 10.60 3.39
CA TYR A 165 4.13 11.58 2.46
C TYR A 165 3.36 11.51 1.15
N THR A 166 3.27 12.64 0.46
CA THR A 166 2.39 12.82 -0.70
C THR A 166 3.00 13.79 -1.68
N ILE A 167 2.65 13.64 -2.96
CA ILE A 167 2.81 14.67 -3.98
C ILE A 167 1.42 15.14 -4.43
N GLU A 168 1.20 16.44 -4.41
CA GLU A 168 -0.08 17.07 -4.76
C GLU A 168 0.06 17.85 -6.07
N ALA A 169 -0.75 17.51 -7.05
CA ALA A 169 -0.85 18.21 -8.33
C ALA A 169 -2.04 19.17 -8.33
N MET A 170 -1.93 20.27 -9.08
CA MET A 170 -3.07 21.15 -9.36
C MET A 170 -3.66 20.82 -10.73
N MET A 171 -4.95 20.49 -10.76
CA MET A 171 -5.67 20.21 -11.99
C MET A 171 -6.09 21.50 -12.71
N GLY A 172 -6.41 21.42 -14.00
CA GLY A 172 -6.85 22.58 -14.79
C GLY A 172 -8.14 23.26 -14.27
N ASP A 173 -8.98 22.51 -13.55
CA ASP A 173 -10.18 23.03 -12.86
C ASP A 173 -9.88 23.61 -11.47
N LYS A 174 -8.59 23.82 -11.15
CA LYS A 174 -8.07 24.36 -9.88
C LYS A 174 -8.36 23.49 -8.66
N LYS A 175 -8.66 22.21 -8.85
CA LYS A 175 -8.75 21.24 -7.76
C LYS A 175 -7.40 20.58 -7.53
N ALA A 176 -7.06 20.34 -6.27
CA ALA A 176 -5.90 19.54 -5.92
C ALA A 176 -6.20 18.05 -6.18
N LEU A 177 -5.17 17.33 -6.64
CA LEU A 177 -5.19 15.89 -6.83
C LEU A 177 -3.92 15.29 -6.23
N GLN A 178 -4.07 14.34 -5.33
CA GLN A 178 -2.95 13.52 -4.87
C GLN A 178 -2.46 12.66 -6.04
N ALA A 179 -1.20 12.84 -6.42
CA ALA A 179 -0.58 12.18 -7.57
C ALA A 179 0.30 10.99 -7.17
N GLY A 180 0.57 10.78 -5.88
CA GLY A 180 1.37 9.67 -5.37
C GLY A 180 1.56 9.75 -3.87
N THR A 181 1.73 8.60 -3.22
CA THR A 181 1.90 8.51 -1.77
C THR A 181 2.98 7.54 -1.37
N SER A 182 3.56 7.79 -0.20
CA SER A 182 4.48 6.88 0.43
C SER A 182 4.35 6.94 1.94
N HIS A 183 4.39 5.79 2.59
CA HIS A 183 3.93 5.67 3.97
C HIS A 183 4.98 5.04 4.86
N ASN A 184 5.40 5.70 5.93
CA ASN A 184 6.14 5.02 6.98
C ASN A 184 5.11 4.41 7.95
N LEU A 185 4.95 3.08 7.95
CA LEU A 185 3.91 2.42 8.76
C LEU A 185 4.31 2.19 10.21
N GLY A 186 5.50 2.65 10.63
CA GLY A 186 5.94 2.39 12.00
C GLY A 186 6.05 0.89 12.23
N GLN A 187 5.78 0.44 13.45
CA GLN A 187 5.70 -0.99 13.78
C GLN A 187 4.26 -1.49 13.81
N ASN A 188 3.31 -0.78 13.19
CA ASN A 188 1.90 -1.08 13.40
C ASN A 188 1.52 -2.43 12.80
N PHE A 189 1.89 -2.71 11.54
CA PHE A 189 1.52 -3.99 10.93
C PHE A 189 2.45 -5.13 11.36
N SER A 190 3.75 -4.87 11.58
CA SER A 190 4.63 -5.94 12.08
C SER A 190 4.15 -6.49 13.42
N ARG A 191 3.65 -5.64 14.31
CA ARG A 191 3.04 -6.06 15.58
C ARG A 191 1.70 -6.76 15.36
N ALA A 192 0.88 -6.31 14.40
CA ALA A 192 -0.39 -6.95 14.09
C ALA A 192 -0.23 -8.36 13.48
N PHE A 193 0.86 -8.58 12.74
CA PHE A 193 1.17 -9.85 12.08
C PHE A 193 2.24 -10.68 12.80
N ASP A 194 2.71 -10.25 13.98
CA ASP A 194 3.79 -10.89 14.74
C ASP A 194 5.08 -11.11 13.94
N THR A 195 5.42 -10.18 13.05
CA THR A 195 6.71 -10.19 12.33
C THR A 195 7.81 -9.72 13.28
N GLN A 196 8.83 -10.56 13.52
CA GLN A 196 9.94 -10.32 14.45
C GLN A 196 11.30 -10.22 13.76
#